data_AF-A0A0K3C3P5-F1
#
_entry.id   AF-A0A0K3C3P5-F1
#
_cell.length_a   1.000
_cell.length_b   1.000
_cell.length_c   1.000
_cell.angle_alpha   90.00
_cell.angle_beta   90.00
_cell.angle_gamma   90.00
#
_symmetry.space_group_name_H-M   'P 1'
#
loop_
_entity.id
_entity.type
_entity.pdbx_description
1 polymer ?
#
loop_
_entity_poly.entity_id
_entity_poly.type
_entity_poly.pdbx_seq_one_letter_code
_entity_poly.pdbx_strand_id
1 'polypeptide(L)'
;MTDSVQLVTADVPPVTLTVSRATLVAQSKVFADLLSLPVGDSAPPSLTLTETKAALEPFLSVLAGQTGDDATYRTLDFLGWQTLAALADKYDSPIVRHAVEAEIWRKLLSGKSPHEALSLATYTGPPSLIKAAALTAIKLGRKAGQVILAPGWEDKLANWLVQLRHIASDIAVERAAFTAQCYGGKWDRCTCDGMTDLSRSASWQALLFGKLCHFDPVIPFTATKEELPGICIPHQGKYRMQVDSMNSQYNDKAPKFPA
;
A
#
# COMPACT_ATOMS: atom_id res chain seq x y z
N MET A 1 44.38 -12.92 -5.75
CA MET A 1 43.31 -13.90 -5.47
C MET A 1 41.98 -13.17 -5.63
N THR A 2 41.11 -13.62 -6.54
CA THR A 2 39.77 -13.04 -6.70
C THR A 2 38.96 -13.34 -5.45
N ASP A 3 38.48 -12.30 -4.77
CA ASP A 3 37.62 -12.40 -3.58
C ASP A 3 36.23 -12.90 -3.99
N SER A 4 36.13 -14.20 -4.25
CA SER A 4 34.96 -14.87 -4.78
C SER A 4 34.43 -15.95 -3.84
N VAL A 5 33.11 -16.09 -3.79
CA VAL A 5 32.39 -17.15 -3.08
C VAL A 5 31.51 -17.92 -4.08
N GLN A 6 31.34 -19.21 -3.82
CA GLN A 6 30.42 -20.07 -4.56
C GLN A 6 29.06 -20.14 -3.86
N LEU A 7 28.00 -19.74 -4.55
CA LEU A 7 26.63 -19.95 -4.10
C LEU A 7 26.09 -21.20 -4.78
N VAL A 8 25.73 -22.22 -3.99
CA VAL A 8 25.14 -23.47 -4.48
C VAL A 8 23.63 -23.36 -4.34
N THR A 9 22.90 -23.41 -5.46
CA THR A 9 21.45 -23.23 -5.51
C THR A 9 20.69 -24.52 -5.19
N ALA A 10 19.39 -24.40 -4.92
CA ALA A 10 18.49 -25.54 -4.67
C ALA A 10 17.97 -26.22 -5.95
N ASP A 11 18.50 -25.87 -7.12
CA ASP A 11 18.12 -26.49 -8.40
C ASP A 11 18.43 -28.00 -8.41
N VAL A 12 17.79 -28.75 -9.32
CA VAL A 12 18.06 -30.18 -9.54
C VAL A 12 18.43 -30.40 -11.01
N PRO A 13 19.72 -30.63 -11.34
CA PRO A 13 20.89 -30.67 -10.44
C PRO A 13 21.27 -29.28 -9.87
N PRO A 14 21.93 -29.22 -8.69
CA PRO A 14 22.36 -27.95 -8.09
C PRO A 14 23.26 -27.15 -9.02
N VAL A 15 23.04 -25.83 -9.09
CA VAL A 15 23.87 -24.93 -9.89
C VAL A 15 24.79 -24.14 -8.97
N THR A 16 26.06 -24.00 -9.35
CA THR A 16 27.03 -23.18 -8.61
C THR A 16 27.23 -21.84 -9.32
N LEU A 17 26.96 -20.75 -8.61
CA LEU A 17 27.18 -19.39 -9.07
C LEU A 17 28.42 -18.82 -8.38
N THR A 18 29.40 -18.35 -9.15
CA THR A 18 30.59 -17.68 -8.59
C THR A 18 30.35 -16.18 -8.56
N VAL A 19 30.42 -15.58 -7.37
CA VAL A 19 30.11 -14.16 -7.16
C VAL A 19 31.15 -13.49 -6.29
N SER A 20 31.24 -12.16 -6.34
CA SER A 20 32.15 -11.39 -5.50
C SER A 20 31.69 -11.42 -4.04
N ARG A 21 32.58 -11.86 -3.14
CA ARG A 21 32.36 -11.83 -1.70
C ARG A 21 32.22 -10.38 -1.21
N ALA A 22 33.11 -9.48 -1.63
CA ALA A 22 33.03 -8.06 -1.32
C ALA A 22 31.65 -7.46 -1.67
N THR A 23 31.11 -7.74 -2.86
CA THR A 23 29.78 -7.25 -3.26
C THR A 23 28.67 -7.76 -2.35
N LEU A 24 28.65 -9.06 -2.04
CA LEU A 24 27.64 -9.66 -1.17
C LEU A 24 27.68 -9.06 0.24
N VAL A 25 28.87 -9.00 0.84
CA VAL A 25 29.07 -8.48 2.20
C VAL A 25 28.72 -6.99 2.29
N ALA A 26 29.07 -6.20 1.28
CA ALA A 26 28.79 -4.77 1.27
C ALA A 26 27.29 -4.45 1.13
N GLN A 27 26.52 -5.32 0.45
CA GLN A 27 25.16 -5.01 0.02
C GLN A 27 24.08 -5.87 0.69
N SER A 28 24.46 -6.82 1.55
CA SER A 28 23.53 -7.65 2.32
C SER A 28 24.11 -7.95 3.69
N LYS A 29 23.34 -7.58 4.73
CA LYS A 29 23.72 -7.85 6.11
C LYS A 29 23.77 -9.35 6.39
N VAL A 30 22.81 -10.11 5.86
CA VAL A 30 22.76 -11.57 6.05
C VAL A 30 23.97 -12.25 5.42
N PHE A 31 24.38 -11.84 4.20
CA PHE A 31 25.60 -12.39 3.61
C PHE A 31 26.87 -11.94 4.35
N ALA A 32 26.91 -10.71 4.87
CA ALA A 32 28.01 -10.27 5.73
C ALA A 32 28.16 -11.17 6.96
N ASP A 33 27.06 -11.47 7.64
CA ASP A 33 27.04 -12.34 8.82
C ASP A 33 27.44 -13.78 8.46
N LEU A 34 26.86 -14.36 7.40
CA LEU A 34 27.17 -15.72 6.95
C LEU A 34 28.65 -15.88 6.53
N LEU A 35 29.23 -14.87 5.89
CA LEU A 35 30.61 -14.88 5.39
C LEU A 35 31.65 -14.37 6.39
N SER A 36 31.22 -13.98 7.59
CA SER A 36 32.09 -13.63 8.72
C SER A 36 32.58 -14.85 9.49
N LEU A 37 31.90 -15.99 9.35
CA LEU A 37 32.25 -17.24 10.02
C LEU A 37 33.57 -17.80 9.45
N PRO A 38 34.43 -18.40 10.30
CA PRO A 38 35.66 -19.03 9.85
C PRO A 38 35.31 -20.16 8.89
N VAL A 39 35.68 -20.00 7.62
CA VAL A 39 35.50 -21.01 6.60
C VAL A 39 36.65 -22.01 6.73
N GLY A 40 36.33 -23.31 6.77
CA GLY A 40 37.34 -24.37 6.68
C GLY A 40 38.15 -24.29 5.37
N ASP A 41 39.17 -25.13 5.23
CA ASP A 41 40.18 -25.09 4.15
C ASP A 41 39.66 -25.22 2.69
N SER A 42 38.34 -25.20 2.45
CA SER A 42 37.75 -25.14 1.12
C SER A 42 37.91 -23.75 0.50
N ALA A 43 38.83 -23.62 -0.45
CA ALA A 43 38.96 -22.44 -1.31
C ALA A 43 38.40 -22.73 -2.71
N PRO A 44 37.45 -21.92 -3.23
CA PRO A 44 36.76 -20.79 -2.60
C PRO A 44 35.70 -21.22 -1.56
N PRO A 45 35.33 -20.34 -0.61
CA PRO A 45 34.23 -20.58 0.32
C PRO A 45 32.92 -20.86 -0.45
N SER A 46 32.12 -21.82 0.03
CA SER A 46 30.83 -22.17 -0.56
C SER A 46 29.67 -21.96 0.42
N LEU A 47 28.54 -21.48 -0.09
CA LEU A 47 27.29 -21.28 0.65
C LEU A 47 26.15 -21.97 -0.09
N THR A 48 25.46 -22.88 0.58
CA THR A 48 24.25 -23.52 0.05
C THR A 48 23.02 -22.67 0.34
N LEU A 49 22.27 -22.33 -0.70
CA LEU A 49 21.06 -21.51 -0.65
C LEU A 49 19.82 -22.36 -0.95
N THR A 50 18.67 -21.90 -0.46
CA THR A 50 17.36 -22.54 -0.70
C THR A 50 16.71 -22.11 -2.02
N GLU A 51 17.27 -21.09 -2.65
CA GLU A 51 16.77 -20.42 -3.84
C GLU A 51 17.28 -21.11 -5.10
N THR A 52 16.46 -21.05 -6.15
CA THR A 52 16.87 -21.44 -7.50
C THR A 52 17.74 -20.36 -8.13
N LYS A 53 18.50 -20.76 -9.15
CA LYS A 53 19.28 -19.84 -9.98
C LYS A 53 18.41 -18.71 -10.56
N ALA A 54 17.23 -19.05 -11.09
CA ALA A 54 16.33 -18.10 -11.72
C ALA A 54 15.86 -17.00 -10.74
N ALA A 55 15.68 -17.34 -9.47
CA ALA A 55 15.33 -16.37 -8.43
C ALA A 55 16.52 -15.49 -8.03
N LEU A 56 17.73 -16.07 -7.97
CA LEU A 56 18.94 -15.36 -7.53
C LEU A 56 19.56 -14.46 -8.61
N GLU A 57 19.46 -14.80 -9.89
CA GLU A 57 20.09 -14.02 -10.96
C GLU A 57 19.68 -12.53 -10.97
N PRO A 58 18.39 -12.17 -10.89
CA PRO A 58 17.99 -10.76 -10.83
C PRO A 58 18.45 -10.07 -9.54
N PHE A 59 18.46 -10.79 -8.42
CA PHE A 59 18.96 -10.29 -7.15
C PHE A 59 20.46 -9.95 -7.25
N LEU A 60 21.26 -10.88 -7.76
CA LEU A 60 22.70 -10.70 -7.98
C LEU A 60 23.00 -9.61 -9.02
N SER A 61 22.15 -9.47 -10.05
CA SER A 61 22.22 -8.40 -11.05
C SER A 61 22.13 -7.02 -10.38
N VAL A 62 21.20 -6.84 -9.44
CA VAL A 62 21.08 -5.59 -8.66
C VAL A 62 22.29 -5.38 -7.76
N LEU A 63 22.75 -6.42 -7.05
CA LEU A 63 23.91 -6.30 -6.15
C LEU A 63 25.19 -5.92 -6.90
N ALA A 64 25.39 -6.46 -8.09
CA ALA A 64 26.52 -6.14 -8.96
C ALA A 64 26.43 -4.74 -9.59
N GLY A 65 25.32 -4.02 -9.37
CA GLY A 65 25.11 -2.70 -9.94
C GLY A 65 24.97 -2.74 -11.45
N GLN A 66 24.44 -3.82 -12.03
CA GLN A 66 24.17 -3.88 -13.46
C GLN A 66 23.16 -2.78 -13.83
N THR A 67 23.42 -2.07 -14.92
CA THR A 67 22.58 -0.98 -15.40
C THR A 67 22.31 -1.12 -16.89
N GLY A 68 21.32 -0.39 -17.40
CA GLY A 68 20.93 -0.45 -18.82
C GLY A 68 19.92 -1.56 -19.11
N ASP A 69 19.55 -1.70 -20.38
CA ASP A 69 18.49 -2.64 -20.81
C ASP A 69 18.89 -4.11 -20.66
N ASP A 70 20.19 -4.40 -20.56
CA ASP A 70 20.74 -5.74 -20.36
C ASP A 70 20.64 -6.21 -18.90
N ALA A 71 20.24 -5.34 -17.96
CA ALA A 71 20.15 -5.70 -16.55
C ALA A 71 18.94 -6.63 -16.31
N THR A 72 19.21 -7.84 -15.83
CA THR A 72 18.22 -8.92 -15.69
C THR A 72 17.02 -8.54 -14.83
N TYR A 73 17.21 -7.64 -13.86
CA TYR A 73 16.13 -7.19 -12.98
C TYR A 73 15.14 -6.21 -13.64
N ARG A 74 15.46 -5.62 -14.79
CA ARG A 74 14.60 -4.64 -15.47
C ARG A 74 13.53 -5.26 -16.36
N THR A 75 13.75 -6.49 -16.82
CA THR A 75 12.83 -7.23 -17.70
C THR A 75 11.90 -8.17 -16.93
N LEU A 76 11.93 -8.10 -15.59
CA LEU A 76 11.09 -8.92 -14.73
C LEU A 76 9.61 -8.59 -14.91
N ASP A 77 8.80 -9.66 -14.95
CA ASP A 77 7.36 -9.56 -14.77
C ASP A 77 7.02 -9.35 -13.27
N PHE A 78 5.73 -9.27 -12.97
CA PHE A 78 5.28 -9.04 -11.59
C PHE A 78 5.77 -10.14 -10.62
N LEU A 79 5.76 -11.41 -11.03
CA LEU A 79 6.20 -12.51 -10.17
C LEU A 79 7.71 -12.43 -9.90
N GLY A 80 8.51 -12.10 -10.92
CA GLY A 80 9.94 -11.84 -10.76
C GLY A 80 10.22 -10.69 -9.78
N TRP A 81 9.48 -9.59 -9.89
CA TRP A 81 9.59 -8.47 -8.93
C TRP A 81 9.17 -8.87 -7.51
N GLN A 82 8.14 -9.71 -7.37
CA GLN A 82 7.72 -10.21 -6.07
C GLN A 82 8.78 -11.12 -5.44
N THR A 83 9.37 -12.03 -6.22
CA THR A 83 10.52 -12.83 -5.77
C THR A 83 11.68 -11.94 -5.36
N LEU A 84 12.02 -10.93 -6.16
CA LEU A 84 13.09 -9.98 -5.83
C LEU A 84 12.82 -9.22 -4.53
N ALA A 85 11.58 -8.80 -4.29
CA ALA A 85 11.16 -8.14 -3.05
C ALA A 85 11.29 -9.06 -1.83
N ALA A 86 10.87 -10.33 -1.96
CA ALA A 86 11.02 -11.32 -0.90
C ALA A 86 12.51 -11.60 -0.59
N LEU A 87 13.37 -11.66 -1.60
CA LEU A 87 14.82 -11.84 -1.42
C LEU A 87 15.48 -10.61 -0.78
N ALA A 88 15.04 -9.41 -1.16
CA ALA A 88 15.51 -8.17 -0.55
C ALA A 88 15.26 -8.12 0.96
N ASP A 89 14.09 -8.60 1.38
CA ASP A 89 13.76 -8.75 2.79
C ASP A 89 14.54 -9.88 3.46
N LYS A 90 14.52 -11.08 2.87
CA LYS A 90 15.21 -12.27 3.40
C LYS A 90 16.70 -12.05 3.66
N TYR A 91 17.40 -11.39 2.73
CA TYR A 91 18.83 -11.15 2.82
C TYR A 91 19.19 -9.77 3.39
N ASP A 92 18.19 -9.00 3.84
CA ASP A 92 18.36 -7.64 4.36
C ASP A 92 19.29 -6.80 3.47
N SER A 93 18.88 -6.62 2.21
CA SER A 93 19.67 -5.92 1.19
C SER A 93 19.08 -4.54 0.87
N PRO A 94 19.70 -3.44 1.36
CA PRO A 94 19.18 -2.08 1.14
C PRO A 94 19.11 -1.69 -0.33
N ILE A 95 20.12 -2.06 -1.14
CA ILE A 95 20.16 -1.70 -2.56
C ILE A 95 19.05 -2.39 -3.35
N VAL A 96 18.72 -3.64 -3.03
CA VAL A 96 17.62 -4.36 -3.67
C VAL A 96 16.28 -3.82 -3.19
N ARG A 97 16.14 -3.49 -1.90
CA ARG A 97 14.95 -2.79 -1.39
C ARG A 97 14.71 -1.48 -2.15
N HIS A 98 15.74 -0.67 -2.37
CA HIS A 98 15.60 0.57 -3.16
C HIS A 98 15.20 0.32 -4.62
N ALA A 99 15.71 -0.73 -5.26
CA ALA A 99 15.29 -1.09 -6.61
C ALA A 99 13.79 -1.46 -6.65
N VAL A 100 13.31 -2.21 -5.65
CA VAL A 100 11.89 -2.56 -5.50
C VAL A 100 11.04 -1.35 -5.16
N GLU A 101 11.49 -0.43 -4.30
CA GLU A 101 10.81 0.83 -4.00
C GLU A 101 10.63 1.70 -5.25
N ALA A 102 11.63 1.77 -6.12
CA ALA A 102 11.52 2.48 -7.39
C ALA A 102 10.46 1.85 -8.32
N GLU A 103 10.36 0.52 -8.35
CA GLU A 103 9.28 -0.20 -9.04
C GLU A 103 7.91 0.13 -8.46
N ILE A 104 7.77 0.10 -7.13
CA ILE A 104 6.52 0.46 -6.42
C ILE A 104 6.08 1.86 -6.84
N TRP A 105 6.96 2.86 -6.75
CA TRP A 105 6.62 4.23 -7.13
C TRP A 105 6.22 4.34 -8.59
N ARG A 106 6.91 3.67 -9.51
CA ARG A 106 6.55 3.66 -10.93
C ARG A 106 5.16 3.07 -11.16
N LYS A 107 4.82 1.98 -10.46
CA LYS A 107 3.46 1.39 -10.53
C LYS A 107 2.41 2.34 -9.96
N LEU A 108 2.67 2.98 -8.82
CA LEU A 108 1.75 3.96 -8.20
C LEU A 108 1.52 5.18 -9.10
N LEU A 109 2.59 5.77 -9.64
CA LEU A 109 2.52 6.94 -10.51
C LEU A 109 1.86 6.65 -11.85
N SER A 110 2.04 5.44 -12.39
CA SER A 110 1.38 5.03 -13.63
C SER A 110 -0.13 4.83 -13.47
N GLY A 111 -0.61 4.56 -12.24
CA GLY A 111 -1.99 4.23 -11.94
C GLY A 111 -2.49 2.89 -12.51
N LYS A 112 -1.64 2.12 -13.21
CA LYS A 112 -2.05 0.91 -13.94
C LYS A 112 -2.14 -0.33 -13.05
N SER A 113 -1.22 -0.47 -12.09
CA SER A 113 -1.10 -1.68 -11.27
C SER A 113 -0.90 -1.37 -9.77
N PRO A 114 -1.86 -0.69 -9.12
CA PRO A 114 -1.74 -0.31 -7.70
C PRO A 114 -1.74 -1.52 -6.76
N HIS A 115 -2.38 -2.64 -7.14
CA HIS A 115 -2.41 -3.86 -6.33
C HIS A 115 -1.07 -4.58 -6.32
N GLU A 116 -0.36 -4.60 -7.46
CA GLU A 116 1.01 -5.09 -7.55
C GLU A 116 1.95 -4.21 -6.72
N ALA A 117 1.78 -2.89 -6.78
CA ALA A 117 2.55 -1.95 -5.96
C ALA A 117 2.36 -2.23 -4.46
N LEU A 118 1.13 -2.50 -4.02
CA LEU A 118 0.85 -2.89 -2.64
C LEU A 118 1.56 -4.20 -2.27
N SER A 119 1.51 -5.22 -3.14
CA SER A 119 2.19 -6.49 -2.89
C SER A 119 3.69 -6.30 -2.66
N LEU A 120 4.37 -5.61 -3.57
CA LEU A 120 5.80 -5.33 -3.45
C LEU A 120 6.11 -4.51 -2.19
N ALA A 121 5.27 -3.50 -1.88
CA ALA A 121 5.45 -2.66 -0.70
C ALA A 121 5.37 -3.47 0.60
N THR A 122 4.51 -4.49 0.69
CA THR A 122 4.40 -5.31 1.92
C THR A 122 5.67 -6.10 2.26
N TYR A 123 6.57 -6.33 1.30
CA TYR A 123 7.86 -6.99 1.55
C TYR A 123 8.97 -6.01 1.95
N THR A 124 9.00 -4.82 1.37
CA THR A 124 10.20 -3.97 1.39
C THR A 124 9.96 -2.52 1.78
N GLY A 125 8.71 -2.07 1.69
CA GLY A 125 8.37 -0.66 1.84
C GLY A 125 8.27 -0.22 3.30
N PRO A 126 8.63 1.04 3.62
CA PRO A 126 8.31 1.60 4.92
C PRO A 126 6.78 1.69 5.13
N PRO A 127 6.28 1.76 6.38
CA PRO A 127 4.85 1.81 6.67
C PRO A 127 4.09 2.91 5.91
N SER A 128 4.74 4.06 5.65
CA SER A 128 4.18 5.14 4.85
C SER A 128 3.93 4.76 3.39
N LEU A 129 4.86 4.02 2.77
CA LEU A 129 4.72 3.54 1.39
C LEU A 129 3.65 2.45 1.29
N ILE A 130 3.61 1.52 2.25
CA ILE A 130 2.58 0.48 2.32
C ILE A 130 1.21 1.13 2.47
N LYS A 131 1.06 2.13 3.34
CA LYS A 131 -0.18 2.89 3.50
C LYS A 131 -0.60 3.56 2.18
N ALA A 132 0.31 4.25 1.51
CA ALA A 132 0.03 4.92 0.25
C ALA A 132 -0.42 3.93 -0.84
N ALA A 133 0.27 2.79 -0.97
CA ALA A 133 -0.10 1.74 -1.90
C ALA A 133 -1.44 1.09 -1.54
N ALA A 134 -1.72 0.86 -0.26
CA ALA A 134 -2.97 0.27 0.22
C ALA A 134 -4.16 1.17 -0.10
N LEU A 135 -4.06 2.47 0.22
CA LEU A 135 -5.10 3.45 -0.07
C LEU A 135 -5.34 3.60 -1.59
N THR A 136 -4.28 3.62 -2.39
CA THR A 136 -4.38 3.70 -3.86
C THR A 136 -5.03 2.44 -4.44
N ALA A 137 -4.65 1.27 -3.96
CA ALA A 137 -5.25 -0.01 -4.36
C ALA A 137 -6.74 -0.06 -4.03
N ILE A 138 -7.14 0.40 -2.84
CA ILE A 138 -8.55 0.42 -2.42
C ILE A 138 -9.35 1.38 -3.30
N LYS A 139 -8.84 2.60 -3.51
CA LYS A 139 -9.49 3.61 -4.37
C LYS A 139 -9.76 3.09 -5.79
N LEU A 140 -8.87 2.26 -6.33
CA LEU A 140 -8.99 1.66 -7.66
C LEU A 140 -9.73 0.31 -7.67
N GLY A 141 -10.39 -0.05 -6.56
CA GLY A 141 -11.33 -1.17 -6.52
C GLY A 141 -10.70 -2.53 -6.24
N ARG A 142 -9.62 -2.58 -5.43
CA ARG A 142 -9.02 -3.85 -4.99
C ARG A 142 -10.10 -4.78 -4.41
N LYS A 143 -10.16 -6.00 -4.94
CA LYS A 143 -10.87 -7.12 -4.32
C LYS A 143 -9.88 -7.98 -3.52
N ALA A 144 -10.34 -8.54 -2.40
CA ALA A 144 -9.58 -9.53 -1.66
C ALA A 144 -9.18 -10.70 -2.59
N GLY A 145 -7.98 -11.26 -2.39
CA GLY A 145 -7.44 -12.35 -3.21
C GLY A 145 -6.90 -11.97 -4.60
N GLN A 146 -6.98 -10.70 -5.03
CA GLN A 146 -6.45 -10.30 -6.35
C GLN A 146 -4.91 -10.34 -6.44
N VAL A 147 -4.21 -10.15 -5.32
CA VAL A 147 -2.75 -10.15 -5.29
C VAL A 147 -2.25 -10.75 -3.98
N ILE A 148 -1.19 -11.54 -4.07
CA ILE A 148 -0.49 -12.14 -2.94
C ILE A 148 0.25 -11.02 -2.18
N LEU A 149 -0.01 -10.89 -0.89
CA LEU A 149 0.71 -9.97 -0.01
C LEU A 149 1.80 -10.75 0.74
N ALA A 150 2.75 -10.02 1.33
CA ALA A 150 3.69 -10.64 2.26
C ALA A 150 2.94 -11.29 3.45
N PRO A 151 3.47 -12.38 4.03
CA PRO A 151 2.79 -13.14 5.08
C PRO A 151 2.30 -12.25 6.24
N GLY A 152 1.06 -12.48 6.67
CA GLY A 152 0.43 -11.73 7.78
C GLY A 152 -0.11 -10.35 7.44
N TRP A 153 0.19 -9.79 6.25
CA TRP A 153 -0.32 -8.47 5.87
C TRP A 153 -1.80 -8.46 5.51
N GLU A 154 -2.36 -9.58 5.07
CA GLU A 154 -3.78 -9.67 4.74
C GLU A 154 -4.65 -9.40 5.98
N ASP A 155 -4.37 -10.09 7.09
CA ASP A 155 -5.07 -9.89 8.36
C ASP A 155 -4.83 -8.50 8.95
N LYS A 156 -3.58 -8.00 8.90
CA LYS A 156 -3.24 -6.64 9.35
C LYS A 156 -4.06 -5.58 8.62
N LEU A 157 -4.13 -5.67 7.29
CA LEU A 157 -4.90 -4.72 6.47
C LEU A 157 -6.41 -4.87 6.69
N ALA A 158 -6.92 -6.10 6.77
CA ALA A 158 -8.33 -6.35 7.03
C ALA A 158 -8.77 -5.75 8.37
N ASN A 159 -8.00 -6.00 9.44
CA ASN A 159 -8.27 -5.44 10.77
C ASN A 159 -8.20 -3.90 10.76
N TRP A 160 -7.18 -3.33 10.12
CA TRP A 160 -7.06 -1.87 10.00
C TRP A 160 -8.26 -1.25 9.25
N LEU A 161 -8.73 -1.87 8.17
CA LEU A 161 -9.90 -1.41 7.43
C LEU A 161 -11.20 -1.52 8.24
N VAL A 162 -11.35 -2.57 9.04
CA VAL A 162 -12.48 -2.73 9.96
C VAL A 162 -12.48 -1.59 10.99
N GLN A 163 -11.34 -1.28 11.61
CA GLN A 163 -11.23 -0.17 12.56
C GLN A 163 -11.57 1.18 11.92
N LEU A 164 -11.08 1.45 10.72
CA LEU A 164 -11.43 2.65 9.96
C LEU A 164 -12.93 2.74 9.70
N ARG A 165 -13.58 1.63 9.32
CA ARG A 165 -15.03 1.59 9.10
C ARG A 165 -15.80 1.82 10.40
N HIS A 166 -15.34 1.30 11.53
CA HIS A 166 -15.96 1.56 12.83
C HIS A 166 -15.90 3.05 13.17
N ILE A 167 -14.74 3.69 13.02
CA ILE A 167 -14.61 5.13 13.29
C ILE A 167 -15.51 5.96 12.37
N ALA A 168 -15.59 5.63 11.09
CA ALA A 168 -16.51 6.29 10.18
C ALA A 168 -17.98 6.08 10.59
N SER A 169 -18.33 4.87 11.01
CA SER A 169 -19.68 4.56 11.51
C SER A 169 -20.02 5.38 12.76
N ASP A 170 -19.11 5.45 13.73
CA ASP A 170 -19.30 6.20 14.96
C ASP A 170 -19.50 7.70 14.68
N ILE A 171 -18.66 8.28 13.81
CA ILE A 171 -18.79 9.68 13.38
C ILE A 171 -20.12 9.90 12.64
N ALA A 172 -20.54 8.98 11.77
CA ALA A 172 -21.81 9.09 11.07
C ALA A 172 -23.01 9.07 12.03
N VAL A 173 -22.99 8.19 13.04
CA VAL A 173 -24.02 8.12 14.08
C VAL A 173 -24.04 9.40 14.93
N GLU A 174 -22.88 9.88 15.39
CA GLU A 174 -22.75 11.14 16.14
C GLU A 174 -23.33 12.34 15.37
N ARG A 175 -23.27 12.32 14.02
CA ARG A 175 -23.73 13.42 13.16
C ARG A 175 -25.07 13.15 12.45
N ALA A 176 -25.74 12.04 12.74
CA ALA A 176 -26.97 11.64 12.03
C ALA A 176 -28.16 12.59 12.26
N ALA A 177 -28.18 13.29 13.39
CA ALA A 177 -29.24 14.26 13.72
C ALA A 177 -29.03 15.66 13.10
N PHE A 178 -27.95 15.86 12.34
CA PHE A 178 -27.65 17.17 11.76
C PHE A 178 -28.74 17.60 10.76
N THR A 179 -29.29 18.80 10.98
CA THR A 179 -30.24 19.44 10.07
C THR A 179 -29.68 20.80 9.68
N ALA A 180 -29.39 20.97 8.40
CA ALA A 180 -28.95 22.26 7.89
C ALA A 180 -30.12 23.25 7.95
N GLN A 181 -29.93 24.37 8.67
CA GLN A 181 -30.92 25.45 8.75
C GLN A 181 -30.49 26.62 7.86
N CYS A 182 -31.42 27.27 7.15
CA CYS A 182 -31.16 28.55 6.50
C CYS A 182 -31.64 29.70 7.39
N TYR A 183 -30.73 30.35 8.12
CA TYR A 183 -31.01 31.63 8.75
C TYR A 183 -30.67 32.75 7.78
N GLY A 184 -31.69 33.41 7.26
CA GLY A 184 -31.53 34.57 6.41
C GLY A 184 -32.66 35.57 6.63
N GLY A 185 -32.54 36.43 7.65
CA GLY A 185 -33.44 37.56 7.90
C GLY A 185 -33.43 38.66 6.83
N LYS A 186 -32.93 38.37 5.62
CA LYS A 186 -32.95 39.23 4.42
C LYS A 186 -33.11 38.47 3.11
N TRP A 187 -33.21 37.14 3.15
CA TRP A 187 -33.35 36.30 1.96
C TRP A 187 -34.70 35.61 2.03
N ASP A 188 -35.72 36.31 1.51
CA ASP A 188 -37.03 35.73 1.33
C ASP A 188 -36.93 34.46 0.49
N ARG A 189 -37.26 33.34 1.14
CA ARG A 189 -37.50 31.98 0.63
C ARG A 189 -36.24 31.15 0.35
N CYS A 190 -35.94 30.20 1.25
CA CYS A 190 -35.22 28.99 0.84
C CYS A 190 -36.06 28.33 -0.25
N THR A 191 -35.46 28.15 -1.43
CA THR A 191 -36.08 27.50 -2.59
C THR A 191 -36.13 25.99 -2.45
N CYS A 192 -36.07 25.50 -1.22
CA CYS A 192 -36.22 24.09 -0.89
C CYS A 192 -37.72 23.77 -0.88
N ASP A 193 -38.39 24.03 -2.02
CA ASP A 193 -39.83 23.92 -2.16
C ASP A 193 -40.29 22.52 -1.73
N GLY A 194 -41.21 22.48 -0.76
CA GLY A 194 -41.82 21.24 -0.27
C GLY A 194 -40.95 20.38 0.66
N MET A 195 -39.69 20.72 0.94
CA MET A 195 -38.88 19.95 1.88
C MET A 195 -39.05 20.42 3.32
N THR A 196 -39.61 19.53 4.15
CA THR A 196 -39.65 19.69 5.61
C THR A 196 -38.27 19.47 6.23
N ASP A 197 -38.07 19.90 7.47
CA ASP A 197 -36.87 19.54 8.25
C ASP A 197 -36.69 18.02 8.33
N LEU A 198 -37.80 17.29 8.46
CA LEU A 198 -37.81 15.82 8.45
C LEU A 198 -37.26 15.25 7.14
N SER A 199 -37.70 15.80 6.00
CA SER A 199 -37.22 15.38 4.67
C SER A 199 -35.72 15.64 4.51
N ARG A 200 -35.22 16.80 4.96
CA ARG A 200 -33.79 17.14 4.94
C ARG A 200 -32.95 16.21 5.82
N SER A 201 -33.44 15.92 7.03
CA SER A 201 -32.80 14.99 7.95
C SER A 201 -32.74 13.57 7.37
N ALA A 202 -33.84 13.11 6.76
CA ALA A 202 -33.88 11.80 6.09
C ALA A 202 -32.90 11.73 4.90
N SER A 203 -32.80 12.76 4.07
CA SER A 203 -31.82 12.81 2.97
C SER A 203 -30.38 12.76 3.47
N TRP A 204 -30.08 13.47 4.58
CA TRP A 204 -28.76 13.43 5.20
C TRP A 204 -28.43 12.04 5.73
N GLN A 205 -29.35 11.42 6.46
CA GLN A 205 -29.18 10.05 6.98
C GLN A 205 -29.01 9.03 5.86
N ALA A 206 -29.78 9.15 4.77
CA ALA A 206 -29.65 8.30 3.59
C ALA A 206 -28.27 8.47 2.93
N LEU A 207 -27.76 9.70 2.82
CA LEU A 207 -26.40 9.97 2.34
C LEU A 207 -25.37 9.27 3.24
N LEU A 208 -25.43 9.46 4.56
CA LEU A 208 -24.49 8.84 5.49
C LEU A 208 -24.52 7.32 5.40
N PHE A 209 -25.72 6.72 5.34
CA PHE A 209 -25.87 5.28 5.16
C PHE A 209 -25.24 4.80 3.85
N GLY A 210 -25.51 5.50 2.74
CA GLY A 210 -24.90 5.20 1.44
C GLY A 210 -23.37 5.23 1.48
N LYS A 211 -22.78 6.20 2.20
CA LYS A 211 -21.33 6.29 2.40
C LYS A 211 -20.76 5.14 3.22
N LEU A 212 -21.47 4.66 4.23
CA LEU A 212 -21.02 3.50 5.01
C LEU A 212 -21.14 2.20 4.21
N CYS A 213 -22.18 2.05 3.38
CA CYS A 213 -22.33 0.90 2.48
C CYS A 213 -21.24 0.87 1.40
N HIS A 214 -20.85 2.03 0.87
CA HIS A 214 -19.81 2.19 -0.14
C HIS A 214 -18.58 2.88 0.44
N PHE A 215 -18.14 2.38 1.60
CA PHE A 215 -17.06 2.99 2.38
C PHE A 215 -15.76 3.14 1.58
N ASP A 216 -15.30 4.38 1.46
CA ASP A 216 -13.98 4.76 0.95
C ASP A 216 -13.08 5.19 2.13
N PRO A 217 -12.01 4.44 2.47
CA PRO A 217 -11.12 4.79 3.58
C PRO A 217 -10.23 6.00 3.31
N VAL A 218 -10.17 6.51 2.06
CA VAL A 218 -9.41 7.73 1.72
C VAL A 218 -10.24 8.96 2.07
N ILE A 219 -11.51 8.97 1.68
CA ILE A 219 -12.45 10.07 1.89
C ILE A 219 -13.82 9.46 2.23
N PRO A 220 -14.08 9.13 3.50
CA PRO A 220 -15.27 8.36 3.88
C PRO A 220 -16.57 9.13 3.70
N PHE A 221 -16.53 10.46 3.73
CA PHE A 221 -17.70 11.30 3.54
C PHE A 221 -17.50 12.26 2.36
N THR A 222 -18.47 12.29 1.47
CA THR A 222 -18.58 13.31 0.42
C THR A 222 -20.02 13.80 0.33
N ALA A 223 -20.22 15.04 -0.13
CA ALA A 223 -21.53 15.62 -0.37
C ALA A 223 -21.53 16.40 -1.70
N THR A 224 -21.74 15.67 -2.79
CA THR A 224 -21.91 16.29 -4.12
C THR A 224 -23.34 16.82 -4.30
N LYS A 225 -23.55 17.58 -5.38
CA LYS A 225 -24.86 18.19 -5.65
C LYS A 225 -25.90 17.12 -6.02
N GLU A 226 -25.45 16.05 -6.68
CA GLU A 226 -26.23 14.92 -7.13
C GLU A 226 -26.72 14.06 -5.95
N GLU A 227 -25.97 14.04 -4.85
CA GLU A 227 -26.24 13.25 -3.65
C GLU A 227 -27.27 13.91 -2.72
N LEU A 228 -27.62 15.18 -2.96
CA LEU A 228 -28.55 15.98 -2.16
C LEU A 228 -29.59 16.68 -3.06
N PRO A 229 -30.43 15.93 -3.78
CA PRO A 229 -31.40 16.48 -4.72
C PRO A 229 -32.45 17.35 -4.02
N GLY A 230 -32.85 18.45 -4.67
CA GLY A 230 -33.85 19.40 -4.14
C GLY A 230 -33.36 20.31 -3.02
N ILE A 231 -32.12 20.16 -2.55
CA ILE A 231 -31.54 21.03 -1.51
C ILE A 231 -30.97 22.29 -2.16
N CYS A 232 -31.32 23.47 -1.64
CA CYS A 232 -30.80 24.74 -2.17
C CYS A 232 -29.30 24.91 -1.89
N ILE A 233 -28.63 25.78 -2.66
CA ILE A 233 -27.18 26.01 -2.57
C ILE A 233 -26.70 26.35 -1.15
N PRO A 234 -27.36 27.25 -0.38
CA PRO A 234 -26.97 27.52 1.00
C PRO A 234 -26.96 26.28 1.93
N HIS A 235 -27.97 25.42 1.82
CA HIS A 235 -28.02 24.18 2.60
C HIS A 235 -26.95 23.18 2.13
N GLN A 236 -26.71 23.05 0.82
CA GLN A 236 -25.62 22.23 0.29
C GLN A 236 -24.27 22.68 0.85
N GLY A 237 -24.03 23.99 0.96
CA GLY A 237 -22.83 24.53 1.60
C GLY A 237 -22.68 24.05 3.04
N LYS A 238 -23.75 24.07 3.84
CA LYS A 238 -23.73 23.57 5.22
C LYS A 238 -23.47 22.08 5.33
N TYR A 239 -24.07 21.27 4.45
CA TYR A 239 -23.79 19.82 4.42
C TYR A 239 -22.34 19.53 4.03
N ARG A 240 -21.76 20.28 3.08
CA ARG A 240 -20.33 20.16 2.74
C ARG A 240 -19.43 20.51 3.91
N MET A 241 -19.69 21.63 4.59
CA MET A 241 -18.93 21.99 5.81
C MET A 241 -19.04 20.90 6.88
N GLN A 242 -20.21 20.28 7.04
CA GLN A 242 -20.41 19.19 7.98
C GLN A 242 -19.61 17.95 7.58
N VAL A 243 -19.62 17.58 6.30
CA VAL A 243 -18.79 16.50 5.75
C VAL A 243 -17.30 16.76 5.93
N ASP A 244 -16.83 17.99 5.69
CA ASP A 244 -15.43 18.37 5.87
C ASP A 244 -15.02 18.24 7.34
N SER A 245 -15.89 18.67 8.27
CA SER A 245 -15.69 18.47 9.71
C SER A 245 -15.63 16.99 10.10
N MET A 246 -16.49 16.15 9.51
CA MET A 246 -16.48 14.70 9.74
C MET A 246 -15.20 14.05 9.22
N ASN A 247 -14.72 14.44 8.03
CA ASN A 247 -13.46 13.95 7.47
C ASN A 247 -12.25 14.39 8.30
N SER A 248 -12.25 15.61 8.84
CA SER A 248 -11.23 16.05 9.81
C SER A 248 -11.23 15.16 11.05
N GLN A 249 -12.40 14.96 11.67
CA GLN A 249 -12.55 14.11 12.85
C GLN A 249 -12.14 12.66 12.57
N TYR A 250 -12.43 12.15 11.38
CA TYR A 250 -12.02 10.83 10.93
C TYR A 250 -10.50 10.70 10.86
N ASN A 251 -9.83 11.67 10.23
CA ASN A 251 -8.37 11.69 10.12
C ASN A 251 -7.71 11.78 11.49
N ASP A 252 -8.28 12.55 12.42
CA ASP A 252 -7.77 12.71 13.78
C ASP A 252 -7.93 11.43 14.61
N LYS A 253 -9.04 10.69 14.43
CA LYS A 253 -9.34 9.44 15.15
C LYS A 253 -8.74 8.20 14.50
N ALA A 254 -8.31 8.26 13.24
CA ALA A 254 -7.87 7.10 12.47
C ALA A 254 -6.73 6.34 13.17
N PRO A 255 -6.80 5.00 13.28
CA PRO A 255 -5.75 4.21 13.89
C PRO A 255 -4.45 4.38 13.11
N LYS A 256 -3.34 4.24 13.84
CA LYS A 256 -2.02 4.13 13.21
C LYS A 256 -2.03 2.98 12.20
N PHE A 257 -1.37 3.20 11.07
CA PHE A 257 -1.21 2.16 10.07
C PHE A 257 -0.39 1.01 10.66
N PRO A 258 -0.74 -0.27 10.38
CA PRO A 258 0.02 -1.41 10.88
C PRO A 258 1.49 -1.33 10.43
N ALA A 259 2.39 -1.64 11.37
CA ALA A 259 3.81 -1.88 11.11
C ALA A 259 4.08 -3.38 11.02
#